data_AF-A0A1J7J3R2-F1
#
_entry.id   AF-A0A1J7J3R2-F1
#
_cell.length_a   1.000
_cell.length_b   1.000
_cell.length_c   1.000
_cell.angle_alpha   90.00
_cell.angle_beta   90.00
_cell.angle_gamma   90.00
#
_symmetry.space_group_name_H-M   'P 1'
#
loop_
_entity.id
_entity.type
_entity.pdbx_description
1 polymer ?
#
loop_
_entity_poly.entity_id
_entity_poly.type
_entity_poly.pdbx_seq_one_letter_code
_entity_poly.pdbx_strand_id
1 'polypeptide(L)'
;MNGNRHDPTLPPTSPGIQGRKSYQARRGGVRQSEEFDRRFDGPFGRPSLVMTRRRSSLVTPGVLASPGATAPGQPADLEKQAQEGGAQGILGSEAPPFLPEPPSLNYTLRTRKLSIFIFWFLIVFDSVVLPIALYFALWYGVGPGTNTPTERKQKLSANAVFSIVTAAVGGASIVEYFVRLRRLWRKNSTCRVIGARRWYLDAFHWNYSLGWIVVMVELIVGTVPEFPPIRLLSMPVPTMVFVLATELLVVDILRVFHVPAPVRISSVPKGAQLRPGIYSLIEDICAVDGSGGTEFRTALDTRYAASHIFRTMLRRLGVFWAVGGEACAIVCTILIFTINAEAGYVIGWSVPFIWGGVWTLCTFWYVNKQLKIERQEWSKEVATLESVTPDDNRS
;
A
#
# COMPACT_ATOMS: atom_id res chain seq x y z
N MET A 1 -61.39 -7.31 59.48
CA MET A 1 -61.38 -8.40 60.47
C MET A 1 -59.96 -8.92 60.57
N ASN A 2 -59.41 -8.87 61.79
CA ASN A 2 -58.19 -9.45 62.38
C ASN A 2 -57.41 -10.48 61.52
N GLY A 3 -56.07 -10.52 61.47
CA GLY A 3 -55.08 -10.12 62.47
C GLY A 3 -54.45 -11.35 63.13
N ASN A 4 -53.13 -11.54 62.98
CA ASN A 4 -52.14 -12.22 63.86
C ASN A 4 -50.91 -12.65 63.00
N ARG A 5 -49.74 -11.99 62.99
CA ARG A 5 -48.68 -11.78 64.02
C ARG A 5 -48.20 -13.07 64.71
N HIS A 6 -46.92 -13.43 64.49
CA HIS A 6 -45.89 -13.50 65.55
C HIS A 6 -44.46 -13.63 64.96
N ASP A 7 -43.62 -12.64 65.31
CA ASP A 7 -42.14 -12.56 65.37
C ASP A 7 -41.58 -13.45 66.53
N PRO A 8 -40.30 -13.37 66.97
CA PRO A 8 -38.97 -13.16 66.34
C PRO A 8 -37.88 -14.12 66.91
N THR A 9 -36.65 -14.19 66.36
CA THR A 9 -35.41 -14.49 67.15
C THR A 9 -34.10 -14.16 66.42
N LEU A 10 -33.28 -13.31 67.04
CA LEU A 10 -31.80 -13.20 67.01
C LEU A 10 -31.36 -13.04 68.49
N PRO A 11 -30.08 -13.07 68.94
CA PRO A 11 -28.73 -13.23 68.32
C PRO A 11 -27.88 -14.29 69.13
N PRO A 12 -26.54 -14.26 69.39
CA PRO A 12 -25.38 -13.46 68.91
C PRO A 12 -24.07 -14.25 68.60
N THR A 13 -23.06 -13.60 67.97
CA THR A 13 -21.66 -13.42 68.45
C THR A 13 -20.70 -13.03 67.31
N SER A 14 -20.22 -11.78 67.36
CA SER A 14 -18.97 -11.24 66.77
C SER A 14 -17.72 -11.83 67.49
N PRO A 15 -16.45 -11.72 67.02
CA PRO A 15 -15.85 -10.53 66.37
C PRO A 15 -14.76 -10.76 65.30
N GLY A 16 -14.43 -9.72 64.53
CA GLY A 16 -13.33 -9.82 63.57
C GLY A 16 -12.98 -8.60 62.72
N ILE A 17 -12.90 -7.42 63.34
CA ILE A 17 -11.96 -6.31 63.07
C ILE A 17 -11.89 -5.70 61.64
N GLN A 18 -12.22 -4.41 61.63
CA GLN A 18 -12.08 -3.38 60.59
C GLN A 18 -10.63 -3.15 60.13
N GLY A 19 -10.45 -2.67 58.90
CA GLY A 19 -9.14 -2.22 58.43
C GLY A 19 -9.10 -1.51 57.08
N ARG A 20 -9.79 -0.37 56.99
CA ARG A 20 -9.70 0.65 55.92
C ARG A 20 -8.26 0.86 55.41
N LYS A 21 -7.98 0.68 54.11
CA LYS A 21 -6.77 1.23 53.46
C LYS A 21 -7.04 1.77 52.05
N SER A 22 -6.97 3.11 51.97
CA SER A 22 -6.36 3.92 50.91
C SER A 22 -6.68 3.61 49.44
N TYR A 23 -7.51 4.48 48.85
CA TYR A 23 -7.47 4.75 47.42
C TYR A 23 -6.10 5.38 47.08
N GLN A 24 -5.19 4.60 46.51
CA GLN A 24 -4.05 5.12 45.75
C GLN A 24 -4.39 5.07 44.26
N ALA A 25 -4.41 6.24 43.66
CA ALA A 25 -4.50 6.44 42.22
C ALA A 25 -3.37 5.70 41.51
N ARG A 26 -3.71 4.62 40.79
CA ARG A 26 -2.80 3.99 39.83
C ARG A 26 -2.70 4.92 38.61
N ARG A 27 -1.57 5.64 38.53
CA ARG A 27 -1.08 6.26 37.29
C ARG A 27 -1.11 5.19 36.19
N GLY A 28 -1.82 5.48 35.10
CA GLY A 28 -1.86 4.65 33.91
C GLY A 28 -0.46 4.47 33.34
N GLY A 29 0.12 3.29 33.55
CA GLY A 29 1.24 2.82 32.75
C GLY A 29 0.73 2.60 31.34
N VAL A 30 1.29 3.35 30.39
CA VAL A 30 1.14 3.07 28.95
C VAL A 30 1.57 1.63 28.75
N ARG A 31 0.63 0.76 28.38
CA ARG A 31 0.92 -0.62 28.01
C ARG A 31 1.80 -0.56 26.75
N GLN A 32 3.12 -0.64 26.92
CA GLN A 32 4.03 -0.82 25.79
C GLN A 32 3.62 -2.10 25.08
N SER A 33 3.23 -1.97 23.81
CA SER A 33 2.81 -3.07 22.98
C SER A 33 4.03 -3.89 22.55
N GLU A 34 4.63 -4.67 23.46
CA GLU A 34 5.70 -5.62 23.15
C GLU A 34 5.26 -6.65 22.09
N GLU A 35 3.96 -6.90 21.98
CA GLU A 35 3.38 -7.81 20.99
C GLU A 35 3.42 -7.25 19.56
N PHE A 36 3.46 -5.93 19.40
CA PHE A 36 3.55 -5.27 18.07
C PHE A 36 4.96 -5.28 17.47
N ASP A 37 5.95 -5.66 18.29
CA ASP A 37 7.38 -5.63 17.98
C ASP A 37 7.95 -7.03 17.64
N ARG A 38 7.09 -8.07 17.66
CA ARG A 38 7.46 -9.39 17.13
C ARG A 38 7.66 -9.30 15.62
N ARG A 39 8.92 -9.33 15.22
CA ARG A 39 9.42 -9.21 13.86
C ARG A 39 9.07 -10.49 13.08
N PHE A 40 8.12 -10.38 12.15
CA PHE A 40 7.77 -11.48 11.25
C PHE A 40 8.06 -11.17 9.77
N ASP A 41 8.73 -10.04 9.47
CA ASP A 41 9.10 -9.63 8.11
C ASP A 41 10.43 -10.30 7.64
N GLY A 42 10.50 -11.64 7.65
CA GLY A 42 11.62 -12.39 7.04
C GLY A 42 13.00 -12.22 7.72
N PRO A 43 14.10 -12.75 7.12
CA PRO A 43 15.37 -13.01 7.82
C PRO A 43 16.22 -11.77 8.10
N PHE A 44 15.66 -10.57 7.98
CA PHE A 44 16.37 -9.31 8.17
C PHE A 44 16.38 -8.90 9.64
N GLY A 45 16.91 -9.80 10.47
CA GLY A 45 17.19 -9.51 11.87
C GLY A 45 18.26 -8.43 11.98
N ARG A 46 17.92 -7.27 12.57
CA ARG A 46 18.92 -6.43 13.25
C ARG A 46 19.58 -7.29 14.34
N PRO A 47 20.90 -7.25 14.55
CA PRO A 47 21.49 -7.71 15.80
C PRO A 47 20.74 -7.04 16.96
N SER A 48 20.06 -7.83 17.80
CA SER A 48 19.37 -7.30 18.96
C SER A 48 20.39 -6.82 19.99
N LEU A 49 20.13 -5.65 20.59
CA LEU A 49 20.90 -4.99 21.64
C LEU A 49 21.09 -5.80 22.96
N VAL A 50 20.74 -7.08 23.00
CA VAL A 50 20.73 -7.90 24.22
C VAL A 50 21.53 -9.20 24.10
N MET A 51 22.17 -9.49 22.97
CA MET A 51 22.99 -10.71 22.84
C MET A 51 24.49 -10.39 22.86
N THR A 52 24.95 -9.88 24.00
CA THR A 52 26.38 -9.85 24.31
C THR A 52 26.73 -11.05 25.19
N ARG A 53 27.67 -11.86 24.69
CA ARG A 53 28.41 -12.95 25.36
C ARG A 53 27.60 -14.16 25.86
N ARG A 54 27.63 -15.22 25.03
CA ARG A 54 28.04 -16.54 25.54
C ARG A 54 29.08 -17.13 24.58
N ARG A 55 30.36 -17.00 24.94
CA ARG A 55 31.43 -17.82 24.37
C ARG A 55 31.11 -19.27 24.76
N SER A 56 30.73 -20.10 23.80
CA SER A 56 30.79 -21.56 23.96
C SER A 56 32.00 -22.07 23.17
N SER A 57 32.89 -22.66 23.95
CA SER A 57 34.12 -23.40 23.65
C SER A 57 34.10 -24.33 22.43
N LEU A 58 35.20 -24.27 21.67
CA LEU A 58 36.02 -25.38 21.16
C LEU A 58 35.35 -26.76 21.07
N VAL A 59 35.14 -27.24 19.84
CA VAL A 59 35.15 -28.68 19.51
C VAL A 59 35.95 -28.88 18.20
N THR A 60 36.95 -29.75 18.30
CA THR A 60 37.94 -30.17 17.30
C THR A 60 37.31 -31.02 16.17
N PRO A 61 37.80 -30.97 14.92
CA PRO A 61 37.24 -31.75 13.80
C PRO A 61 37.80 -33.19 13.74
N GLY A 62 36.92 -34.18 13.66
CA GLY A 62 37.24 -35.59 13.45
C GLY A 62 37.05 -36.02 11.99
N VAL A 63 38.14 -36.55 11.43
CA VAL A 63 38.32 -37.10 10.09
C VAL A 63 37.55 -38.40 9.88
N LEU A 64 36.95 -38.60 8.70
CA LEU A 64 36.83 -39.91 8.03
C LEU A 64 36.61 -39.71 6.52
N ALA A 65 37.50 -40.31 5.74
CA ALA A 65 37.55 -40.24 4.29
C ALA A 65 37.18 -41.60 3.65
N SER A 66 36.93 -41.53 2.33
CA SER A 66 37.15 -42.55 1.28
C SER A 66 35.90 -43.26 0.68
N PRO A 67 35.96 -43.83 -0.55
CA PRO A 67 36.06 -43.10 -1.83
C PRO A 67 35.19 -43.68 -2.99
N GLY A 68 35.02 -42.90 -4.07
CA GLY A 68 35.10 -43.39 -5.47
C GLY A 68 33.81 -43.61 -6.29
N ALA A 69 33.63 -42.81 -7.37
CA ALA A 69 33.37 -43.26 -8.76
C ALA A 69 33.08 -42.06 -9.68
N THR A 70 33.58 -42.13 -10.92
CA THR A 70 33.78 -41.03 -11.89
C THR A 70 32.86 -41.13 -13.12
N ALA A 71 32.59 -39.98 -13.76
CA ALA A 71 32.23 -39.72 -15.19
C ALA A 71 30.80 -39.16 -15.47
N PRO A 72 30.54 -38.46 -16.60
CA PRO A 72 30.64 -36.99 -16.68
C PRO A 72 29.41 -36.25 -17.30
N GLY A 73 29.20 -34.97 -16.92
CA GLY A 73 28.52 -33.96 -17.75
C GLY A 73 27.36 -33.18 -17.12
N GLN A 74 27.57 -31.86 -16.91
CA GLN A 74 26.60 -30.77 -16.58
C GLN A 74 26.00 -30.76 -15.14
N PRO A 75 25.46 -29.64 -14.62
CA PRO A 75 25.80 -28.22 -14.70
C PRO A 75 26.08 -27.66 -13.27
N ALA A 76 26.87 -28.38 -12.46
CA ALA A 76 27.07 -28.06 -11.04
C ALA A 76 28.18 -27.03 -10.76
N ASP A 77 29.00 -26.71 -11.76
CA ASP A 77 30.20 -25.88 -11.56
C ASP A 77 29.90 -24.36 -11.50
N LEU A 78 28.75 -23.93 -12.04
CA LEU A 78 28.27 -22.54 -11.89
C LEU A 78 27.69 -22.26 -10.50
N GLU A 79 27.19 -23.30 -9.82
CA GLU A 79 26.58 -23.19 -8.49
C GLU A 79 27.64 -23.22 -7.39
N LYS A 80 28.73 -23.99 -7.59
CA LYS A 80 29.90 -23.97 -6.69
C LYS A 80 30.71 -22.68 -6.76
N GLN A 81 30.89 -22.08 -7.94
CA GLN A 81 31.54 -20.75 -8.03
C GLN A 81 30.70 -19.62 -7.41
N ALA A 82 29.36 -19.76 -7.37
CA ALA A 82 28.49 -18.81 -6.68
C ALA A 82 28.50 -18.99 -5.15
N GLN A 83 28.76 -20.20 -4.64
CA GLN A 83 28.85 -20.48 -3.21
C GLN A 83 30.24 -20.23 -2.61
N GLU A 84 31.33 -20.53 -3.33
CA GLU A 84 32.69 -20.32 -2.82
C GLU A 84 33.13 -18.85 -2.87
N GLY A 85 32.62 -18.06 -3.83
CA GLY A 85 32.83 -16.60 -3.87
C GLY A 85 32.10 -15.81 -2.78
N GLY A 86 31.11 -16.43 -2.10
CA GLY A 86 30.33 -15.79 -1.03
C GLY A 86 30.79 -16.14 0.39
N ALA A 87 31.58 -17.21 0.57
CA ALA A 87 31.91 -17.73 1.89
C ALA A 87 33.23 -17.23 2.48
N GLN A 88 34.13 -16.63 1.69
CA GLN A 88 35.42 -16.11 2.18
C GLN A 88 35.40 -14.64 2.65
N GLY A 89 34.23 -13.99 2.68
CA GLY A 89 34.09 -12.61 3.17
C GLY A 89 33.55 -12.44 4.60
N ILE A 90 33.12 -13.51 5.27
CA ILE A 90 32.31 -13.41 6.51
C ILE A 90 33.10 -13.80 7.77
N LEU A 91 34.37 -13.36 7.87
CA LEU A 91 35.13 -13.40 9.12
C LEU A 91 35.80 -12.05 9.47
N GLY A 92 35.34 -10.96 8.86
CA GLY A 92 35.87 -9.62 9.13
C GLY A 92 34.92 -8.46 8.86
N SER A 93 33.60 -8.67 8.83
CA SER A 93 32.66 -7.55 8.71
C SER A 93 32.32 -7.05 10.11
N GLU A 94 32.97 -5.96 10.52
CA GLU A 94 32.33 -5.00 11.43
C GLU A 94 30.88 -4.79 10.96
N ALA A 95 29.95 -4.73 11.91
CA ALA A 95 28.60 -4.28 11.60
C ALA A 95 28.73 -2.91 10.91
N PRO A 96 28.06 -2.66 9.78
CA PRO A 96 28.16 -1.37 9.11
C PRO A 96 27.83 -0.27 10.13
N PRO A 97 28.66 0.79 10.21
CA PRO A 97 28.45 1.86 11.19
C PRO A 97 27.04 2.39 11.03
N PHE A 98 26.32 2.48 12.15
CA PHE A 98 24.96 2.98 12.16
C PHE A 98 24.98 4.42 11.62
N LEU A 99 24.30 4.65 10.50
CA LEU A 99 24.34 5.97 9.84
C LEU A 99 23.72 7.04 10.75
N PRO A 100 24.28 8.26 10.78
CA PRO A 100 23.81 9.33 11.65
C PRO A 100 22.39 9.82 11.29
N GLU A 101 21.97 9.61 10.04
CA GLU A 101 20.62 9.88 9.57
C GLU A 101 19.94 8.61 9.02
N PRO A 102 18.60 8.53 9.07
CA PRO A 102 17.88 7.43 8.43
C PRO A 102 18.16 7.42 6.92
N PRO A 103 18.24 6.24 6.27
CA PRO A 103 18.52 6.14 4.84
C PRO A 103 17.61 7.05 4.01
N SER A 104 18.23 7.92 3.20
CA SER A 104 17.51 8.85 2.33
C SER A 104 16.82 8.09 1.20
N LEU A 105 15.64 8.56 0.80
CA LEU A 105 14.93 8.02 -0.37
C LEU A 105 15.52 8.52 -1.71
N ASN A 106 16.51 9.42 -1.66
CA ASN A 106 17.13 10.08 -2.82
C ASN A 106 16.10 10.61 -3.83
N TYR A 107 14.94 11.02 -3.33
CA TYR A 107 13.78 11.39 -4.14
C TYR A 107 13.04 12.55 -3.50
N THR A 108 12.67 13.55 -4.32
CA THR A 108 11.95 14.73 -3.86
C THR A 108 10.80 15.07 -4.82
N LEU A 109 9.62 15.30 -4.24
CA LEU A 109 8.44 15.75 -4.97
C LEU A 109 8.47 17.26 -5.26
N ARG A 110 9.33 18.02 -4.55
CA ARG A 110 9.35 19.49 -4.64
C ARG A 110 9.78 20.00 -6.00
N THR A 111 10.65 19.28 -6.69
CA THR A 111 11.16 19.63 -8.02
C THR A 111 10.17 19.29 -9.14
N ARG A 112 9.10 18.52 -8.83
CA ARG A 112 8.17 17.95 -9.82
C ARG A 112 6.73 18.46 -9.67
N LYS A 113 6.51 19.50 -8.88
CA LYS A 113 5.17 20.04 -8.57
C LYS A 113 4.38 20.41 -9.83
N LEU A 114 5.02 21.04 -10.82
CA LEU A 114 4.36 21.44 -12.07
C LEU A 114 3.92 20.21 -12.87
N SER A 115 4.79 19.19 -13.01
CA SER A 115 4.44 17.96 -13.70
C SER A 115 3.31 17.20 -13.01
N ILE A 116 3.33 17.13 -11.67
CA ILE A 116 2.26 16.52 -10.87
C ILE A 116 0.94 17.29 -11.06
N PHE A 117 0.99 18.62 -11.03
CA PHE A 117 -0.19 19.46 -11.24
C PHE A 117 -0.79 19.27 -12.63
N ILE A 118 0.03 19.34 -13.69
CA ILE A 118 -0.43 19.14 -15.07
C ILE A 118 -1.04 17.74 -15.23
N PHE A 119 -0.37 16.71 -14.69
CA PHE A 119 -0.87 15.33 -14.74
C PHE A 119 -2.26 15.20 -14.09
N TRP A 120 -2.41 15.63 -12.84
CA TRP A 120 -3.70 15.55 -12.15
C TRP A 120 -4.76 16.44 -12.78
N PHE A 121 -4.40 17.61 -13.30
CA PHE A 121 -5.31 18.47 -14.04
C PHE A 121 -5.87 17.74 -15.27
N LEU A 122 -5.02 17.11 -16.08
CA LEU A 122 -5.46 16.36 -17.26
C LEU A 122 -6.34 15.17 -16.88
N ILE A 123 -5.98 14.43 -15.83
CA ILE A 123 -6.77 13.29 -15.36
C ILE A 123 -8.15 13.73 -14.85
N VAL A 124 -8.23 14.78 -14.01
CA VAL A 124 -9.51 15.28 -13.48
C VAL A 124 -10.35 15.89 -14.59
N PHE A 125 -9.74 16.60 -15.54
CA PHE A 125 -10.46 17.14 -16.68
C PHE A 125 -11.07 16.01 -17.54
N ASP A 126 -10.25 15.03 -17.92
CA ASP A 126 -10.64 13.90 -18.77
C ASP A 126 -11.62 12.93 -18.09
N SER A 127 -11.46 12.68 -16.78
CA SER A 127 -12.23 11.68 -16.05
C SER A 127 -13.40 12.24 -15.24
N VAL A 128 -13.50 13.56 -15.04
CA VAL A 128 -14.60 14.17 -14.28
C VAL A 128 -15.34 15.21 -15.11
N VAL A 129 -14.61 16.23 -15.56
CA VAL A 129 -15.24 17.39 -16.23
C VAL A 129 -15.82 16.97 -17.57
N LEU A 130 -15.05 16.25 -18.38
CA LEU A 130 -15.42 15.83 -19.72
C LEU A 130 -16.65 14.90 -19.75
N PRO A 131 -16.73 13.78 -18.99
CA PRO A 131 -17.91 12.91 -19.01
C PRO A 131 -19.18 13.63 -18.57
N ILE A 132 -19.10 14.41 -17.50
CA ILE A 132 -20.24 15.16 -16.96
C ILE A 132 -20.69 16.24 -17.94
N ALA A 133 -19.78 17.13 -18.34
CA ALA A 133 -20.11 18.25 -19.21
C ALA A 133 -20.62 17.77 -20.58
N LEU A 134 -19.98 16.75 -21.16
CA LEU A 134 -20.35 16.21 -22.46
C LEU A 134 -21.70 15.48 -22.40
N TYR A 135 -21.97 14.73 -21.33
CA TYR A 135 -23.29 14.12 -21.11
C TYR A 135 -24.39 15.18 -21.06
N PHE A 136 -24.29 16.17 -20.17
CA PHE A 136 -25.32 17.20 -20.03
C PHE A 136 -25.48 18.06 -21.29
N ALA A 137 -24.36 18.43 -21.94
CA ALA A 137 -24.39 19.20 -23.18
C ALA A 137 -25.09 18.44 -24.32
N LEU A 138 -24.75 17.15 -24.51
CA LEU A 138 -25.36 16.35 -25.57
C LEU A 138 -26.80 15.98 -25.24
N TRP A 139 -27.09 15.57 -24.01
CA TRP A 139 -28.42 15.13 -23.59
C TRP A 139 -29.47 16.24 -23.69
N TYR A 140 -29.14 17.44 -23.21
CA TYR A 140 -30.06 18.59 -23.17
C TYR A 140 -29.92 19.54 -24.36
N GLY A 141 -28.82 19.49 -25.11
CA GLY A 141 -28.61 20.34 -26.28
C GLY A 141 -29.15 19.75 -27.58
N VAL A 142 -28.87 18.47 -27.85
CA VAL A 142 -29.16 17.82 -29.16
C VAL A 142 -29.75 16.40 -29.03
N GLY A 143 -29.86 15.91 -27.79
CA GLY A 143 -30.25 14.55 -27.46
C GLY A 143 -31.70 14.40 -26.99
N PRO A 144 -32.01 13.29 -26.31
CA PRO A 144 -33.38 12.95 -25.92
C PRO A 144 -34.03 13.90 -24.91
N GLY A 145 -33.23 14.62 -24.10
CA GLY A 145 -33.70 15.55 -23.08
C GLY A 145 -34.14 16.94 -23.61
N THR A 146 -34.04 17.16 -24.92
CA THR A 146 -34.48 18.41 -25.57
C THR A 146 -36.00 18.53 -25.62
N ASN A 147 -36.56 19.54 -24.94
CA ASN A 147 -38.01 19.81 -24.86
C ASN A 147 -38.51 20.85 -25.88
N THR A 148 -37.67 21.30 -26.82
CA THR A 148 -38.04 22.31 -27.82
C THR A 148 -38.88 21.71 -28.95
N PRO A 149 -40.09 22.23 -29.25
CA PRO A 149 -40.94 21.80 -30.37
C PRO A 149 -40.39 22.16 -31.76
N THR A 150 -39.34 22.97 -31.81
CA THR A 150 -38.77 23.55 -33.03
C THR A 150 -37.41 22.94 -33.34
N GLU A 151 -37.44 21.77 -33.96
CA GLU A 151 -36.78 21.51 -35.24
C GLU A 151 -36.90 20.02 -35.54
N ARG A 152 -37.37 19.70 -36.74
CA ARG A 152 -37.47 18.36 -37.31
C ARG A 152 -36.09 17.73 -37.60
N LYS A 153 -35.03 18.17 -36.88
CA LYS A 153 -33.67 17.64 -36.97
C LYS A 153 -33.58 16.37 -36.13
N GLN A 154 -32.99 15.34 -36.72
CA GLN A 154 -32.82 14.02 -36.13
C GLN A 154 -32.12 14.13 -34.76
N LYS A 155 -32.86 13.87 -33.68
CA LYS A 155 -32.31 13.89 -32.32
C LYS A 155 -31.27 12.77 -32.18
N LEU A 156 -30.19 13.05 -31.45
CA LEU A 156 -29.25 12.00 -31.05
C LEU A 156 -29.96 11.00 -30.12
N SER A 157 -29.80 9.71 -30.39
CA SER A 157 -30.32 8.65 -29.51
C SER A 157 -29.56 8.64 -28.17
N ALA A 158 -30.19 8.12 -27.11
CA ALA A 158 -29.54 7.96 -25.81
C ALA A 158 -28.25 7.13 -25.92
N ASN A 159 -28.31 6.05 -26.72
CA ASN A 159 -27.16 5.23 -27.06
C ASN A 159 -26.02 6.03 -27.71
N ALA A 160 -26.32 6.89 -28.67
CA ALA A 160 -25.30 7.70 -29.33
C ALA A 160 -24.66 8.71 -28.37
N VAL A 161 -25.45 9.35 -27.49
CA VAL A 161 -24.92 10.27 -26.46
C VAL A 161 -23.91 9.55 -25.57
N PHE A 162 -24.28 8.42 -24.98
CA PHE A 162 -23.40 7.67 -24.08
C PHE A 162 -22.21 7.03 -24.80
N SER A 163 -22.35 6.63 -26.06
CA SER A 163 -21.24 6.13 -26.88
C SER A 163 -20.21 7.23 -27.16
N ILE A 164 -20.67 8.44 -27.51
CA ILE A 164 -19.77 9.60 -27.70
C ILE A 164 -19.05 9.93 -26.40
N VAL A 165 -19.78 9.99 -25.28
CA VAL A 165 -19.18 10.24 -23.96
C VAL A 165 -18.14 9.18 -23.63
N THR A 166 -18.48 7.90 -23.80
CA THR A 166 -17.58 6.77 -23.53
C THR A 166 -16.32 6.82 -24.39
N ALA A 167 -16.44 7.15 -25.69
CA ALA A 167 -15.31 7.25 -26.60
C ALA A 167 -14.39 8.44 -26.29
N ALA A 168 -14.92 9.51 -25.71
CA ALA A 168 -14.16 10.72 -25.40
C ALA A 168 -13.46 10.66 -24.03
N VAL A 169 -13.90 9.77 -23.14
CA VAL A 169 -13.36 9.64 -21.77
C VAL A 169 -12.15 8.71 -21.73
N GLY A 170 -11.18 9.04 -20.88
CA GLY A 170 -10.07 8.16 -20.54
C GLY A 170 -8.85 8.31 -21.43
N GLY A 171 -8.83 9.31 -22.33
CA GLY A 171 -7.70 9.57 -23.22
C GLY A 171 -6.40 9.84 -22.46
N ALA A 172 -6.45 10.63 -21.39
CA ALA A 172 -5.26 10.94 -20.60
C ALA A 172 -4.72 9.68 -19.90
N SER A 173 -5.61 8.87 -19.36
CA SER A 173 -5.29 7.63 -18.66
C SER A 173 -4.76 6.53 -19.59
N ILE A 174 -5.26 6.45 -20.83
CA ILE A 174 -4.76 5.55 -21.89
C ILE A 174 -3.34 5.97 -22.33
N VAL A 175 -3.13 7.26 -22.57
CA VAL A 175 -1.79 7.76 -22.95
C VAL A 175 -0.79 7.44 -21.84
N GLU A 176 -1.14 7.65 -20.57
CA GLU A 176 -0.27 7.31 -19.45
C GLU A 176 0.00 5.81 -19.37
N TYR A 177 -1.02 4.96 -19.59
CA TYR A 177 -0.85 3.51 -19.64
C TYR A 177 0.24 3.09 -20.66
N PHE A 178 0.18 3.64 -21.88
CA PHE A 178 1.18 3.35 -22.92
C PHE A 178 2.54 3.98 -22.63
N VAL A 179 2.59 5.18 -22.07
CA VAL A 179 3.84 5.82 -21.64
C VAL A 179 4.53 4.97 -20.57
N ARG A 180 3.78 4.48 -19.57
CA ARG A 180 4.24 3.60 -18.51
C ARG A 180 4.76 2.27 -19.08
N LEU A 181 3.97 1.63 -19.95
CA LEU A 181 4.36 0.39 -20.63
C LEU A 181 5.67 0.57 -21.42
N ARG A 182 5.80 1.67 -22.17
CA ARG A 182 7.02 2.01 -22.92
C ARG A 182 8.20 2.24 -21.99
N ARG A 183 8.02 2.92 -20.85
CA ARG A 183 9.09 3.13 -19.85
C ARG A 183 9.60 1.81 -19.31
N LEU A 184 8.74 0.85 -19.01
CA LEU A 184 9.12 -0.48 -18.51
C LEU A 184 9.77 -1.36 -19.60
N TRP A 185 9.23 -1.34 -20.83
CA TRP A 185 9.62 -2.27 -21.89
C TRP A 185 10.91 -1.90 -22.65
N ARG A 186 11.38 -0.64 -22.54
CA ARG A 186 12.65 -0.20 -23.15
C ARG A 186 13.83 -1.08 -22.69
N LYS A 187 14.73 -1.41 -23.63
CA LYS A 187 15.88 -2.32 -23.40
C LYS A 187 16.71 -1.91 -22.18
N ASN A 188 17.09 -0.63 -22.11
CA ASN A 188 17.85 -0.02 -21.01
C ASN A 188 16.94 0.77 -20.05
N SER A 189 15.80 0.19 -19.66
CA SER A 189 14.89 0.87 -18.72
C SER A 189 15.55 1.03 -17.36
N THR A 190 15.65 2.27 -16.89
CA THR A 190 16.15 2.64 -15.56
C THR A 190 15.09 2.49 -14.47
N CYS A 191 13.86 2.10 -14.79
CA CYS A 191 12.72 2.06 -13.86
C CYS A 191 12.21 0.64 -13.60
N ARG A 192 12.89 -0.36 -14.18
CA ARG A 192 12.49 -1.77 -14.08
C ARG A 192 12.61 -2.28 -12.65
N VAL A 193 11.69 -3.17 -12.30
CA VAL A 193 11.69 -3.92 -11.05
C VAL A 193 13.04 -4.62 -10.82
N ILE A 194 13.53 -4.59 -9.58
CA ILE A 194 14.84 -5.13 -9.20
C ILE A 194 14.89 -6.64 -9.47
N GLY A 195 15.82 -7.10 -10.32
CA GLY A 195 15.97 -8.53 -10.62
C GLY A 195 14.89 -9.13 -11.55
N ALA A 196 14.15 -8.30 -12.29
CA ALA A 196 13.14 -8.75 -13.24
C ALA A 196 13.66 -8.77 -14.70
N ARG A 197 13.21 -9.75 -15.50
CA ARG A 197 13.51 -9.79 -16.94
C ARG A 197 12.76 -8.68 -17.68
N ARG A 198 13.20 -8.34 -18.90
CA ARG A 198 12.64 -7.24 -19.72
C ARG A 198 11.11 -7.29 -19.92
N TRP A 199 10.51 -8.48 -19.89
CA TRP A 199 9.09 -8.71 -20.13
C TRP A 199 8.21 -8.64 -18.88
N TYR A 200 8.83 -8.51 -17.69
CA TYR A 200 8.07 -8.36 -16.45
C TYR A 200 7.63 -6.91 -16.27
N LEU A 201 6.32 -6.75 -16.16
CA LEU A 201 5.67 -5.52 -15.71
C LEU A 201 5.62 -5.51 -14.19
N ASP A 202 5.50 -4.32 -13.61
CA ASP A 202 5.36 -4.18 -12.16
C ASP A 202 3.93 -4.47 -11.69
N ALA A 203 3.76 -4.70 -10.39
CA ALA A 203 2.48 -5.08 -9.82
C ALA A 203 1.42 -4.00 -10.08
N PHE A 204 1.76 -2.72 -9.87
CA PHE A 204 0.83 -1.65 -10.15
C PHE A 204 0.35 -1.63 -11.60
N HIS A 205 1.23 -1.88 -12.59
CA HIS A 205 0.80 -1.94 -13.98
C HIS A 205 -0.20 -3.07 -14.22
N TRP A 206 0.02 -4.27 -13.66
CA TRP A 206 -0.95 -5.37 -13.77
C TRP A 206 -2.29 -5.05 -13.10
N ASN A 207 -2.27 -4.44 -11.92
CA ASN A 207 -3.49 -4.07 -11.20
C ASN A 207 -4.25 -2.96 -11.95
N TYR A 208 -3.50 -2.00 -12.50
CA TYR A 208 -4.05 -0.94 -13.32
C TYR A 208 -4.64 -1.48 -14.63
N SER A 209 -3.99 -2.47 -15.27
CA SER A 209 -4.56 -3.19 -16.43
C SER A 209 -5.86 -3.91 -16.06
N LEU A 210 -5.90 -4.61 -14.92
CA LEU A 210 -7.10 -5.29 -14.45
C LEU A 210 -8.25 -4.31 -14.24
N GLY A 211 -8.00 -3.20 -13.52
CA GLY A 211 -8.99 -2.15 -13.30
C GLY A 211 -9.52 -1.58 -14.62
N TRP A 212 -8.63 -1.31 -15.58
CA TRP A 212 -9.01 -0.84 -16.90
C TRP A 212 -9.86 -1.85 -17.68
N ILE A 213 -9.53 -3.14 -17.62
CA ILE A 213 -10.32 -4.18 -18.28
C ILE A 213 -11.74 -4.20 -17.71
N VAL A 214 -11.89 -4.16 -16.38
CA VAL A 214 -13.21 -4.15 -15.74
C VAL A 214 -14.00 -2.91 -16.16
N VAL A 215 -13.38 -1.73 -16.09
CA VAL A 215 -14.00 -0.46 -16.53
C VAL A 215 -14.41 -0.49 -18.00
N MET A 216 -13.57 -1.04 -18.88
CA MET A 216 -13.87 -1.19 -20.30
C MET A 216 -15.07 -2.09 -20.52
N VAL A 217 -15.15 -3.22 -19.79
CA VAL A 217 -16.32 -4.10 -19.84
C VAL A 217 -17.58 -3.37 -19.36
N GLU A 218 -17.52 -2.63 -18.26
CA GLU A 218 -18.66 -1.84 -17.75
C GLU A 218 -19.16 -0.81 -18.75
N LEU A 219 -18.24 -0.05 -19.37
CA LEU A 219 -18.57 0.97 -20.36
C LEU A 219 -19.14 0.35 -21.64
N ILE A 220 -18.52 -0.71 -22.17
CA ILE A 220 -19.02 -1.40 -23.35
C ILE A 220 -20.40 -1.99 -23.06
N VAL A 221 -20.55 -2.80 -22.01
CA VAL A 221 -21.83 -3.42 -21.66
C VAL A 221 -22.91 -2.37 -21.36
N GLY A 222 -22.55 -1.26 -20.71
CA GLY A 222 -23.46 -0.16 -20.45
C GLY A 222 -23.90 0.58 -21.71
N THR A 223 -23.11 0.58 -22.79
CA THR A 223 -23.44 1.24 -24.06
C THR A 223 -24.06 0.32 -25.11
N VAL A 224 -24.13 -1.01 -24.91
CA VAL A 224 -24.80 -1.92 -25.85
C VAL A 224 -26.33 -1.69 -25.96
N PRO A 225 -27.08 -1.49 -24.85
CA PRO A 225 -28.53 -1.36 -24.92
C PRO A 225 -29.00 -0.11 -25.67
N GLU A 226 -30.16 -0.19 -26.33
CA GLU A 226 -30.81 0.95 -27.00
C GLU A 226 -31.13 2.08 -26.00
N PHE A 227 -31.45 1.70 -24.76
CA PHE A 227 -31.61 2.59 -23.61
C PHE A 227 -30.51 2.30 -22.59
N PRO A 228 -29.34 2.96 -22.69
CA PRO A 228 -28.22 2.70 -21.80
C PRO A 228 -28.57 2.92 -20.33
N PRO A 229 -28.26 1.97 -19.43
CA PRO A 229 -28.40 2.17 -18.00
C PRO A 229 -27.37 3.19 -17.50
N ILE A 230 -27.78 4.45 -17.37
CA ILE A 230 -26.93 5.54 -16.87
C ILE A 230 -26.24 5.21 -15.54
N ARG A 231 -26.90 4.45 -14.65
CA ARG A 231 -26.35 4.02 -13.36
C ARG A 231 -25.10 3.15 -13.54
N LEU A 232 -25.12 2.19 -14.48
CA LEU A 232 -23.95 1.39 -14.79
C LEU A 232 -22.83 2.25 -15.40
N LEU A 233 -23.18 3.19 -16.28
CA LEU A 233 -22.24 4.16 -16.87
C LEU A 233 -21.71 5.20 -15.87
N SER A 234 -22.15 5.16 -14.61
CA SER A 234 -21.65 5.98 -13.50
C SER A 234 -20.62 5.23 -12.65
N MET A 235 -20.50 3.91 -12.82
CA MET A 235 -19.61 3.05 -12.03
C MET A 235 -18.11 3.04 -12.39
N PRO A 236 -17.63 3.49 -13.57
CA PRO A 236 -16.21 3.36 -13.93
C PRO A 236 -15.20 3.80 -12.87
N VAL A 237 -15.36 5.00 -12.30
CA VAL A 237 -14.42 5.52 -11.30
C VAL A 237 -14.57 4.78 -9.96
N PRO A 238 -15.78 4.56 -9.39
CA PRO A 238 -15.96 3.69 -8.23
C PRO A 238 -15.38 2.29 -8.41
N THR A 239 -15.55 1.68 -9.58
CA THR A 239 -15.01 0.36 -9.89
C THR A 239 -13.50 0.33 -9.91
N MET A 240 -12.85 1.34 -10.49
CA MET A 240 -11.40 1.45 -10.40
C MET A 240 -10.92 1.55 -8.94
N VAL A 241 -11.65 2.30 -8.09
CA VAL A 241 -11.35 2.37 -6.66
C VAL A 241 -11.56 1.01 -5.98
N PHE A 242 -12.64 0.29 -6.29
CA PHE A 242 -12.87 -1.07 -5.80
C PHE A 242 -11.71 -2.00 -6.12
N VAL A 243 -11.30 -2.07 -7.39
CA VAL A 243 -10.22 -2.97 -7.83
C VAL A 243 -8.93 -2.69 -7.07
N LEU A 244 -8.52 -1.42 -6.97
CA LEU A 244 -7.29 -1.03 -6.27
C LEU A 244 -7.40 -1.25 -4.75
N ALA A 245 -8.54 -0.91 -4.14
CA ALA A 245 -8.74 -1.06 -2.70
C ALA A 245 -8.81 -2.53 -2.28
N THR A 246 -9.56 -3.35 -3.03
CA THR A 246 -9.65 -4.79 -2.82
C THR A 246 -8.29 -5.46 -2.99
N GLU A 247 -7.48 -5.07 -3.99
CA GLU A 247 -6.14 -5.61 -4.17
C GLU A 247 -5.22 -5.29 -2.98
N LEU A 248 -5.19 -4.02 -2.53
CA LEU A 248 -4.44 -3.64 -1.34
C LEU A 248 -4.88 -4.44 -0.11
N LEU A 249 -6.19 -4.62 0.07
CA LEU A 249 -6.78 -5.36 1.18
C LEU A 249 -6.43 -6.85 1.11
N VAL A 250 -6.49 -7.48 -0.06
CA VAL A 250 -6.11 -8.88 -0.27
C VAL A 250 -4.62 -9.09 0.05
N VAL A 251 -3.73 -8.22 -0.44
CA VAL A 251 -2.30 -8.31 -0.16
C VAL A 251 -2.02 -8.14 1.35
N ASP A 252 -2.67 -7.18 2.00
CA ASP A 252 -2.50 -6.97 3.44
C ASP A 252 -3.08 -8.13 4.27
N ILE A 253 -4.20 -8.73 3.85
CA ILE A 253 -4.75 -9.95 4.48
C ILE A 253 -3.78 -11.12 4.35
N LEU A 254 -3.31 -11.42 3.14
CA LEU A 254 -2.34 -12.50 2.90
C LEU A 254 -1.08 -12.31 3.73
N ARG A 255 -0.63 -11.05 3.86
CA ARG A 255 0.50 -10.71 4.72
C ARG A 255 0.22 -11.02 6.19
N VAL A 256 -0.94 -10.63 6.72
CA VAL A 256 -1.32 -10.87 8.13
C VAL A 256 -1.37 -12.37 8.43
N PHE A 257 -1.82 -13.19 7.47
CA PHE A 257 -1.82 -14.65 7.59
C PHE A 257 -0.46 -15.30 7.26
N HIS A 258 0.60 -14.52 7.06
CA HIS A 258 1.94 -15.01 6.73
C HIS A 258 1.98 -15.93 5.49
N VAL A 259 1.09 -15.67 4.54
CA VAL A 259 1.11 -16.39 3.26
C VAL A 259 2.29 -15.87 2.44
N PRO A 260 3.22 -16.74 2.00
CA PRO A 260 4.33 -16.33 1.15
C PRO A 260 3.80 -15.84 -0.19
N ALA A 261 4.51 -14.91 -0.83
CA ALA A 261 4.10 -14.29 -2.08
C ALA A 261 3.83 -15.35 -3.17
N PRO A 262 2.56 -15.54 -3.61
CA PRO A 262 2.20 -16.61 -4.54
C PRO A 262 2.80 -16.39 -5.94
N VAL A 263 2.92 -15.12 -6.30
CA VAL A 263 3.58 -14.61 -7.50
C VAL A 263 4.53 -13.49 -7.10
N ARG A 264 5.40 -13.09 -8.03
CA ARG A 264 6.27 -11.94 -7.83
C ARG A 264 5.42 -10.67 -7.78
N ILE A 265 5.53 -9.89 -6.70
CA ILE A 265 4.88 -8.59 -6.56
C ILE A 265 5.98 -7.54 -6.56
N SER A 266 6.21 -6.95 -7.73
CA SER A 266 7.27 -5.93 -7.92
C SER A 266 8.61 -6.43 -7.38
N SER A 267 9.27 -5.70 -6.48
CA SER A 267 10.57 -6.12 -5.95
C SER A 267 10.50 -7.27 -4.94
N VAL A 268 9.30 -7.73 -4.56
CA VAL A 268 9.12 -8.92 -3.71
C VAL A 268 9.14 -10.19 -4.60
N PRO A 269 10.16 -11.06 -4.47
CA PRO A 269 10.23 -12.28 -5.25
C PRO A 269 9.17 -13.29 -4.80
N LYS A 270 8.80 -14.22 -5.69
CA LYS A 270 7.89 -15.32 -5.37
C LYS A 270 8.44 -16.13 -4.19
N GLY A 271 7.58 -16.47 -3.24
CA GLY A 271 7.94 -17.22 -2.03
C GLY A 271 8.47 -16.38 -0.86
N ALA A 272 8.75 -15.09 -1.06
CA ALA A 272 9.15 -14.21 0.04
C ALA A 272 7.93 -13.72 0.85
N GLN A 273 8.18 -13.28 2.09
CA GLN A 273 7.14 -12.67 2.92
C GLN A 273 6.62 -11.38 2.27
N LEU A 274 5.29 -11.27 2.20
CA LEU A 274 4.62 -10.10 1.62
C LEU A 274 4.92 -8.83 2.43
N ARG A 275 5.17 -7.74 1.69
CA ARG A 275 5.23 -6.38 2.21
C ARG A 275 3.81 -5.78 2.21
N PRO A 276 3.52 -4.73 3.00
CA PRO A 276 2.21 -4.11 2.96
C PRO A 276 1.90 -3.65 1.53
N GLY A 277 0.67 -3.82 1.05
CA GLY A 277 0.33 -3.60 -0.37
C GLY A 277 0.71 -2.22 -0.88
N ILE A 278 0.58 -1.20 -0.02
CA ILE A 278 0.96 0.18 -0.34
C ILE A 278 2.46 0.36 -0.61
N TYR A 279 3.32 -0.54 -0.11
CA TYR A 279 4.75 -0.53 -0.41
C TYR A 279 4.97 -0.69 -1.91
N SER A 280 4.35 -1.70 -2.53
CA SER A 280 4.49 -1.97 -3.96
C SER A 280 3.90 -0.84 -4.80
N LEU A 281 2.79 -0.25 -4.35
CA LEU A 281 2.18 0.92 -4.99
C LEU A 281 3.14 2.12 -5.03
N ILE A 282 3.71 2.48 -3.88
CA ILE A 282 4.66 3.61 -3.75
C ILE A 282 5.90 3.33 -4.59
N GLU A 283 6.44 2.11 -4.48
CA GLU A 283 7.60 1.66 -5.24
C GLU A 283 7.39 1.90 -6.74
N ASP A 284 6.29 1.39 -7.29
CA ASP A 284 6.04 1.34 -8.71
C ASP A 284 5.62 2.69 -9.30
N ILE A 285 4.83 3.49 -8.59
CA ILE A 285 4.44 4.84 -9.04
C ILE A 285 5.65 5.77 -9.00
N CYS A 286 6.40 5.82 -7.89
CA CYS A 286 7.54 6.71 -7.79
C CYS A 286 8.69 6.29 -8.71
N ALA A 287 8.93 4.98 -8.90
CA ALA A 287 9.98 4.52 -9.80
C ALA A 287 9.65 4.85 -11.27
N VAL A 288 8.42 4.62 -11.72
CA VAL A 288 8.07 4.71 -13.16
C VAL A 288 7.48 6.05 -13.54
N ASP A 289 6.41 6.49 -12.88
CA ASP A 289 5.69 7.73 -13.23
C ASP A 289 6.44 8.94 -12.66
N GLY A 290 6.91 8.80 -11.42
CA GLY A 290 7.71 9.77 -10.70
C GLY A 290 9.16 9.91 -11.19
N SER A 291 9.59 9.06 -12.13
CA SER A 291 10.96 9.01 -12.66
C SER A 291 12.04 8.83 -11.58
N GLY A 292 11.74 8.10 -10.50
CA GLY A 292 12.70 7.75 -9.44
C GLY A 292 13.61 6.58 -9.81
N GLY A 293 13.21 5.75 -10.77
CA GLY A 293 14.03 4.66 -11.28
C GLY A 293 14.34 3.56 -10.25
N THR A 294 15.32 2.72 -10.58
CA THR A 294 15.84 1.64 -9.73
C THR A 294 16.50 2.18 -8.48
N GLU A 295 17.12 3.37 -8.54
CA GLU A 295 17.71 4.02 -7.37
C GLU A 295 16.69 4.26 -6.26
N PHE A 296 15.49 4.75 -6.63
CA PHE A 296 14.40 4.89 -5.67
C PHE A 296 13.94 3.54 -5.10
N ARG A 297 13.84 2.50 -5.93
CA ARG A 297 13.44 1.15 -5.48
C ARG A 297 14.43 0.62 -4.43
N THR A 298 15.73 0.74 -4.68
CA THR A 298 16.79 0.33 -3.75
C THR A 298 16.79 1.19 -2.48
N ALA A 299 16.64 2.51 -2.60
CA ALA A 299 16.59 3.41 -1.44
C ALA A 299 15.36 3.14 -0.54
N LEU A 300 14.20 2.88 -1.15
CA LEU A 300 12.98 2.50 -0.45
C LEU A 300 13.15 1.17 0.27
N ASP A 301 13.76 0.19 -0.38
CA ASP A 301 14.05 -1.13 0.20
C ASP A 301 14.98 -1.01 1.42
N THR A 302 16.10 -0.29 1.26
CA THR A 302 17.07 -0.05 2.34
C THR A 302 16.42 0.65 3.53
N ARG A 303 15.62 1.69 3.31
CA ARG A 303 14.94 2.40 4.41
C ARG A 303 13.88 1.52 5.08
N TYR A 304 13.13 0.74 4.29
CA TYR A 304 12.14 -0.19 4.81
C TYR A 304 12.79 -1.26 5.69
N ALA A 305 13.92 -1.83 5.26
CA ALA A 305 14.67 -2.78 6.07
C ALA A 305 15.24 -2.14 7.35
N ALA A 306 15.73 -0.91 7.25
CA ALA A 306 16.42 -0.23 8.35
C ALA A 306 15.49 0.33 9.45
N SER A 307 14.30 0.84 9.09
CA SER A 307 13.46 1.62 10.00
C SER A 307 12.12 0.94 10.33
N HIS A 308 11.95 0.55 11.58
CA HIS A 308 10.70 -0.06 12.07
C HIS A 308 9.53 0.94 12.11
N ILE A 309 9.82 2.22 12.36
CA ILE A 309 8.84 3.32 12.34
C ILE A 309 8.32 3.50 10.92
N PHE A 310 9.21 3.50 9.93
CA PHE A 310 8.84 3.59 8.51
C PHE A 310 7.96 2.41 8.08
N ARG A 311 8.31 1.18 8.46
CA ARG A 311 7.48 -0.01 8.19
C ARG A 311 6.10 0.08 8.82
N THR A 312 6.02 0.53 10.07
CA THR A 312 4.75 0.68 10.78
C THR A 312 3.89 1.81 10.22
N MET A 313 4.51 2.89 9.77
CA MET A 313 3.85 3.95 9.02
C MET A 313 3.21 3.40 7.74
N LEU A 314 3.96 2.66 6.91
CA LEU A 314 3.44 2.08 5.68
C LEU A 314 2.31 1.07 5.94
N ARG A 315 2.42 0.25 6.99
CA ARG A 315 1.32 -0.65 7.41
C ARG A 315 0.01 0.09 7.65
N ARG A 316 0.07 1.16 8.46
CA ARG A 316 -1.12 1.94 8.82
C ARG A 316 -1.69 2.67 7.61
N LEU A 317 -0.83 3.16 6.72
CA LEU A 317 -1.26 3.77 5.48
C LEU A 317 -1.92 2.77 4.52
N GLY A 318 -1.40 1.54 4.43
CA GLY A 318 -2.01 0.46 3.64
C GLY A 318 -3.45 0.23 4.05
N VAL A 319 -3.68 -0.02 5.35
CA VAL A 319 -5.04 -0.19 5.90
C VAL A 319 -5.91 1.06 5.71
N PHE A 320 -5.36 2.26 5.93
CA PHE A 320 -6.10 3.52 5.77
C PHE A 320 -6.61 3.72 4.33
N TRP A 321 -5.79 3.42 3.33
CA TRP A 321 -6.16 3.54 1.92
C TRP A 321 -7.03 2.38 1.44
N ALA A 322 -6.73 1.15 1.86
CA ALA A 322 -7.52 -0.03 1.49
C ALA A 322 -8.96 0.06 2.04
N VAL A 323 -9.12 0.26 3.35
CA VAL A 323 -10.44 0.36 3.97
C VAL A 323 -11.16 1.63 3.54
N GLY A 324 -10.44 2.75 3.42
CA GLY A 324 -11.02 4.01 2.96
C GLY A 324 -11.53 3.92 1.52
N GLY A 325 -10.76 3.29 0.62
CA GLY A 325 -11.13 3.10 -0.78
C GLY A 325 -12.32 2.18 -0.92
N GLU A 326 -12.32 1.05 -0.21
CA GLU A 326 -13.45 0.10 -0.20
C GLU A 326 -14.73 0.79 0.30
N ALA A 327 -14.65 1.52 1.42
CA ALA A 327 -15.78 2.27 1.95
C ALA A 327 -16.29 3.35 0.98
N CYS A 328 -15.38 4.10 0.34
CA CYS A 328 -15.75 5.09 -0.67
C CYS A 328 -16.46 4.43 -1.85
N ALA A 329 -15.94 3.33 -2.36
CA ALA A 329 -16.51 2.63 -3.51
C ALA A 329 -17.90 2.08 -3.18
N ILE A 330 -18.06 1.42 -2.02
CA ILE A 330 -19.37 0.93 -1.53
C ILE A 330 -20.38 2.07 -1.41
N VAL A 331 -20.01 3.18 -0.76
CA VAL A 331 -20.91 4.32 -0.58
C VAL A 331 -21.29 4.94 -1.93
N CYS A 332 -20.34 5.13 -2.83
CA CYS A 332 -20.61 5.63 -4.18
C CYS A 332 -21.58 4.69 -4.92
N THR A 333 -21.37 3.37 -4.87
CA THR A 333 -22.25 2.40 -5.51
C THR A 333 -23.66 2.47 -4.93
N ILE A 334 -23.81 2.49 -3.60
CA ILE A 334 -25.12 2.65 -2.97
C ILE A 334 -25.81 3.91 -3.51
N LEU A 335 -25.13 5.06 -3.45
CA LEU A 335 -25.69 6.33 -3.92
C LEU A 335 -26.08 6.28 -5.40
N ILE A 336 -25.21 5.75 -6.27
CA ILE A 336 -25.45 5.59 -7.71
C ILE A 336 -26.71 4.78 -7.99
N PHE A 337 -27.02 3.76 -7.18
CA PHE A 337 -28.18 2.90 -7.39
C PHE A 337 -29.45 3.34 -6.65
N THR A 338 -29.35 4.17 -5.60
CA THR A 338 -30.50 4.56 -4.77
C THR A 338 -31.08 5.94 -5.11
N ILE A 339 -30.26 6.89 -5.58
CA ILE A 339 -30.73 8.28 -5.79
C ILE A 339 -31.25 8.50 -7.22
N ASN A 340 -31.60 9.75 -7.56
CA ASN A 340 -31.91 10.14 -8.95
C ASN A 340 -30.76 9.75 -9.91
N ALA A 341 -31.10 9.27 -11.11
CA ALA A 341 -30.14 8.69 -12.03
C ALA A 341 -29.05 9.67 -12.51
N GLU A 342 -29.40 10.94 -12.75
CA GLU A 342 -28.44 11.98 -13.15
C GLU A 342 -27.58 12.44 -11.99
N ALA A 343 -28.16 12.55 -10.80
CA ALA A 343 -27.38 12.82 -9.58
C ALA A 343 -26.39 11.68 -9.30
N GLY A 344 -26.81 10.42 -9.48
CA GLY A 344 -25.97 9.24 -9.40
C GLY A 344 -24.81 9.30 -10.40
N TYR A 345 -25.09 9.75 -11.63
CA TYR A 345 -24.07 9.97 -12.66
C TYR A 345 -23.01 10.96 -12.22
N VAL A 346 -23.41 12.15 -11.75
CA VAL A 346 -22.46 13.16 -11.25
C VAL A 346 -21.65 12.62 -10.07
N ILE A 347 -22.30 11.91 -9.13
CA ILE A 347 -21.62 11.34 -7.97
C ILE A 347 -20.56 10.32 -8.39
N GLY A 348 -20.90 9.40 -9.28
CA GLY A 348 -19.99 8.35 -9.74
C GLY A 348 -18.72 8.92 -10.36
N TRP A 349 -18.83 9.97 -11.18
CA TRP A 349 -17.67 10.58 -11.83
C TRP A 349 -16.87 11.53 -10.92
N SER A 350 -17.47 12.15 -9.89
CA SER A 350 -16.81 13.21 -9.12
C SER A 350 -16.37 12.81 -7.71
N VAL A 351 -17.19 12.08 -6.96
CA VAL A 351 -16.97 11.82 -5.53
C VAL A 351 -15.69 11.04 -5.26
N PRO A 352 -15.33 9.99 -6.03
CA PRO A 352 -14.06 9.28 -5.81
C PRO A 352 -12.82 10.18 -5.92
N PHE A 353 -12.83 11.18 -6.82
CA PHE A 353 -11.72 12.13 -6.96
C PHE A 353 -11.65 13.11 -5.78
N ILE A 354 -12.80 13.60 -5.32
CA ILE A 354 -12.88 14.46 -4.13
C ILE A 354 -12.37 13.68 -2.90
N TRP A 355 -12.85 12.45 -2.73
CA TRP A 355 -12.40 11.55 -1.66
C TRP A 355 -10.88 11.31 -1.73
N GLY A 356 -10.34 10.98 -2.90
CA GLY A 356 -8.91 10.76 -3.11
C GLY A 356 -8.09 12.01 -2.79
N GLY A 357 -8.57 13.20 -3.12
CA GLY A 357 -7.96 14.48 -2.76
C GLY A 357 -7.90 14.68 -1.25
N VAL A 358 -9.02 14.48 -0.54
CA VAL A 358 -9.08 14.59 0.93
C VAL A 358 -8.16 13.57 1.60
N TRP A 359 -8.18 12.31 1.16
CA TRP A 359 -7.33 11.25 1.71
C TRP A 359 -5.84 11.52 1.47
N THR A 360 -5.50 12.12 0.33
CA THR A 360 -4.13 12.54 0.03
C THR A 360 -3.66 13.62 1.00
N LEU A 361 -4.50 14.61 1.34
CA LEU A 361 -4.18 15.64 2.33
C LEU A 361 -3.97 15.06 3.73
N CYS A 362 -4.85 14.15 4.15
CA CYS A 362 -4.69 13.42 5.42
C CYS A 362 -3.38 12.63 5.45
N THR A 363 -3.05 11.94 4.35
CA THR A 363 -1.80 11.19 4.19
C THR A 363 -0.58 12.09 4.28
N PHE A 364 -0.61 13.25 3.62
CA PHE A 364 0.50 14.21 3.66
C PHE A 364 0.79 14.67 5.10
N TRP A 365 -0.24 15.01 5.87
CA TRP A 365 -0.06 15.39 7.27
C TRP A 365 0.50 14.24 8.11
N TYR A 366 -0.08 13.04 7.98
CA TYR A 366 0.32 11.87 8.76
C TYR A 366 1.76 11.43 8.45
N VAL A 367 2.14 11.34 7.18
CA VAL A 367 3.50 10.96 6.75
C VAL A 367 4.50 11.97 7.28
N ASN A 368 4.26 13.28 7.12
CA ASN A 368 5.18 14.29 7.63
C ASN A 368 5.37 14.20 9.16
N LYS A 369 4.31 13.88 9.90
CA LYS A 369 4.39 13.64 11.34
C LYS A 369 5.25 12.40 11.66
N GLN A 370 5.01 11.28 10.98
CA GLN A 370 5.75 10.04 11.22
C GLN A 370 7.22 10.13 10.82
N LEU A 371 7.55 10.80 9.72
CA LEU A 371 8.94 11.02 9.30
C LEU A 371 9.72 11.92 10.27
N LYS A 372 9.04 12.87 10.94
CA LYS A 372 9.65 13.66 12.02
C LYS A 372 9.94 12.80 13.25
N ILE A 373 8.99 11.95 13.64
CA ILE A 373 9.15 11.01 14.75
C ILE A 373 10.30 10.04 14.44
N GLU A 374 10.34 9.48 13.23
CA GLU A 374 11.42 8.60 12.77
C GLU A 374 12.78 9.26 12.92
N ARG A 375 12.94 10.50 12.44
CA ARG A 375 14.21 11.24 12.56
C ARG A 375 14.61 11.45 14.03
N GLN A 376 13.66 11.81 14.90
CA GLN A 376 13.93 12.05 16.32
C GLN A 376 14.35 10.77 17.05
N GLU A 377 13.63 9.67 16.84
CA GLU A 377 13.97 8.38 17.47
C GLU A 377 15.29 7.83 16.91
N TRP A 378 15.55 8.01 15.61
CA TRP A 378 16.82 7.65 15.00
C TRP A 378 18.00 8.36 15.67
N SER A 379 17.92 9.69 15.85
CA SER A 379 18.98 10.47 16.51
C SER A 379 19.19 10.05 17.98
N LYS A 380 18.13 9.65 18.69
CA LYS A 380 18.26 9.11 20.06
C LYS A 380 18.97 7.76 20.07
N GLU A 381 18.66 6.87 19.12
CA GLU A 381 19.34 5.59 18.97
C GLU A 381 20.83 5.77 18.66
N VAL A 382 21.18 6.69 17.74
CA VAL A 382 22.59 7.03 17.43
C VAL A 382 23.32 7.51 18.69
N ALA A 383 22.76 8.50 19.40
CA ALA A 383 23.38 9.05 20.61
C ALA A 383 23.54 8.00 21.72
N THR A 384 22.58 7.06 21.82
CA THR A 384 22.66 5.95 22.77
C THR A 384 23.81 5.01 22.40
N LEU A 385 23.95 4.66 21.12
CA LEU A 385 25.05 3.82 20.63
C LEU A 385 26.41 4.46 20.90
N GLU A 386 26.56 5.76 20.59
CA GLU A 386 27.77 6.53 20.86
C GLU A 386 28.13 6.56 22.35
N SER A 387 27.13 6.64 23.23
CA SER A 387 27.36 6.62 24.69
C SER A 387 27.77 5.24 25.24
N VAL A 388 27.45 4.15 24.53
CA VAL A 388 27.68 2.76 24.96
C VAL A 388 28.98 2.18 24.40
N THR A 389 29.54 2.76 23.34
CA THR A 389 30.90 2.47 22.85
C THR A 389 31.89 3.48 23.46
N PRO A 390 32.55 3.18 24.60
CA PRO A 390 33.62 4.04 25.08
C PRO A 390 34.81 3.89 24.12
N ASP A 391 35.54 4.99 23.89
CA ASP A 391 36.77 5.05 23.11
C ASP A 391 37.73 3.87 23.42
N ASP A 392 37.71 2.83 22.60
CA ASP A 392 38.74 1.79 22.56
C ASP A 392 39.99 2.26 21.79
N ASN A 393 40.11 3.58 21.55
CA ASN A 393 41.19 4.23 20.80
C ASN A 393 41.99 5.25 21.63
N ARG A 394 42.06 5.07 22.96
CA ARG A 394 43.12 5.69 23.78
C ARG A 394 44.14 4.64 24.21
N SER A 395 45.03 4.26 23.30
CA SER A 395 46.35 3.71 23.63
C SER A 395 47.34 4.00 22.53
#